data_AF-A0A7V9LBB0-F1
#
_entry.id   AF-A0A7V9LBB0-F1
#
_cell.length_a   1.000
_cell.length_b   1.000
_cell.length_c   1.000
_cell.angle_alpha   90.00
_cell.angle_beta   90.00
_cell.angle_gamma   90.00
#
_symmetry.space_group_name_H-M   'P 1'
#
loop_
_entity.id
_entity.type
_entity.pdbx_description
1 polymer ?
#
loop_
_entity_poly.entity_id
_entity_poly.type
_entity_poly.pdbx_seq_one_letter_code
_entity_poly.pdbx_strand_id
1 'polypeptide(L)'
;MAGRASIVGAAATHVGKVREHNEDAHFFDADTGVFLVCDGMGGHAAGEVASAIAIRTIRNEWSSAVTHKLIDGFMDGGSPDVKKQLLGSIRAGVVAAHDSILAEARRDLTKKGMGTTLVGAVIVGNELVFAHAGDSRAYLVRDAIALQLTEDHTLLARLLAAGIDVDQSGEGSRFKSMLTNALGIGEECKVSTFVVPLADGDRFLLCSDGISEYVPEHEVGEVLTKQPSPARAAQKLIELALERGGADNATAIVVRVLEAGETPQPAETIKRDEEVIRSCSLWSAKVTPQQRLRALRIAIARDHVMGERLPAYHLGDRVAWIVVEGRVVQVGAVLEAGTLLYPESLVADSQAPDRESLAVARTDVRALALRADDFRELCEDDSELAEVLLESLAPLIKERAEVLFRARSDRADTQHDAETQDAIAAAHTKPDEAPIDAPQQPPRPRRAQSPVSVELDERFDAVTATPVPG
;
A
#
# COMPACT_ATOMS: atom_id res chain seq x y z
N MET A 1 -2.93 28.92 22.08
CA MET A 1 -3.92 28.69 21.01
C MET A 1 -3.21 27.83 20.00
N ALA A 2 -3.52 26.54 19.95
CA ALA A 2 -2.99 25.66 18.91
C ALA A 2 -3.41 26.24 17.56
N GLY A 3 -2.45 26.65 16.74
CA GLY A 3 -2.70 27.22 15.43
C GLY A 3 -2.83 26.10 14.40
N ARG A 4 -3.80 26.21 13.51
CA ARG A 4 -3.85 25.41 12.28
C ARG A 4 -2.57 25.68 11.46
N ALA A 5 -2.02 24.66 10.81
CA ALA A 5 -0.89 24.84 9.92
C ALA A 5 -1.15 25.96 8.90
N SER A 6 -0.20 26.87 8.75
CA SER A 6 -0.16 27.88 7.69
C SER A 6 0.36 27.24 6.41
N ILE A 7 -0.38 27.37 5.32
CA ILE A 7 -0.08 26.69 4.06
C ILE A 7 -0.23 27.61 2.85
N VAL A 8 0.45 27.23 1.77
CA VAL A 8 0.18 27.72 0.41
C VAL A 8 0.10 26.53 -0.53
N GLY A 9 -0.81 26.55 -1.51
CA GLY A 9 -0.98 25.43 -2.41
C GLY A 9 -1.65 25.83 -3.72
N ALA A 10 -1.67 24.89 -4.65
CA ALA A 10 -2.32 25.04 -5.95
C ALA A 10 -2.68 23.67 -6.52
N ALA A 11 -3.67 23.67 -7.40
CA ALA A 11 -4.05 22.52 -8.20
C ALA A 11 -3.81 22.79 -9.69
N ALA A 12 -3.47 21.75 -10.44
CA ALA A 12 -3.41 21.74 -11.89
C ALA A 12 -4.05 20.45 -12.42
N THR A 13 -4.77 20.54 -13.53
CA THR A 13 -5.35 19.37 -14.21
C THR A 13 -5.29 19.56 -15.73
N HIS A 14 -5.12 18.46 -16.47
CA HIS A 14 -5.10 18.45 -17.92
C HIS A 14 -5.73 17.15 -18.45
N VAL A 15 -6.41 17.23 -19.58
CA VAL A 15 -7.07 16.08 -20.25
C VAL A 15 -6.09 15.01 -20.80
N GLY A 16 -4.78 15.21 -20.67
CA GLY A 16 -3.80 14.43 -21.44
C GLY A 16 -3.74 14.80 -22.94
N LYS A 17 -3.08 13.95 -23.72
CA LYS A 17 -2.92 14.06 -25.19
C LYS A 17 -3.81 13.10 -25.97
N VAL A 18 -4.30 12.04 -25.32
CA VAL A 18 -5.00 10.92 -25.97
C VAL A 18 -6.49 10.90 -25.65
N ARG A 19 -6.90 11.26 -24.43
CA ARG A 19 -8.30 11.28 -24.03
C ARG A 19 -9.05 12.48 -24.64
N GLU A 20 -10.34 12.31 -24.92
CA GLU A 20 -11.22 13.39 -25.41
C GLU A 20 -11.84 14.20 -24.27
N HIS A 21 -11.97 13.59 -23.09
CA HIS A 21 -12.63 14.16 -21.93
C HIS A 21 -11.75 13.98 -20.69
N ASN A 22 -11.92 14.90 -19.74
CA ASN A 22 -11.26 14.84 -18.44
C ASN A 22 -12.23 14.23 -17.43
N GLU A 23 -11.98 12.98 -17.05
CA GLU A 23 -12.72 12.24 -16.04
C GLU A 23 -12.13 12.48 -14.62
N ASP A 24 -10.96 13.09 -14.50
CA ASP A 24 -10.43 13.57 -13.22
C ASP A 24 -11.26 14.73 -12.67
N ALA A 25 -11.46 14.71 -11.35
CA ALA A 25 -11.98 15.83 -10.59
C ALA A 25 -11.09 16.12 -9.37
N HIS A 26 -11.02 17.39 -8.98
CA HIS A 26 -10.27 17.79 -7.79
C HIS A 26 -10.99 18.87 -7.00
N PHE A 27 -10.62 18.98 -5.72
CA PHE A 27 -11.04 20.07 -4.84
C PHE A 27 -9.85 20.54 -4.02
N PHE A 28 -9.64 21.85 -3.99
CA PHE A 28 -8.58 22.50 -3.23
C PHE A 28 -9.19 23.66 -2.45
N ASP A 29 -9.02 23.63 -1.13
CA ASP A 29 -9.45 24.70 -0.25
C ASP A 29 -8.44 24.88 0.89
N ALA A 30 -7.65 25.94 0.79
CA ALA A 30 -6.63 26.25 1.80
C ALA A 30 -7.24 26.73 3.11
N ASP A 31 -8.44 27.34 3.08
CA ASP A 31 -9.09 27.89 4.28
C ASP A 31 -9.66 26.75 5.13
N THR A 32 -10.33 25.79 4.49
CA THR A 32 -10.83 24.58 5.17
C THR A 32 -9.78 23.48 5.27
N GLY A 33 -8.62 23.63 4.63
CA GLY A 33 -7.51 22.67 4.62
C GLY A 33 -7.88 21.30 4.05
N VAL A 34 -8.86 21.26 3.14
CA VAL A 34 -9.37 20.04 2.50
C VAL A 34 -8.86 19.97 1.07
N PHE A 35 -8.31 18.82 0.71
CA PHE A 35 -7.75 18.54 -0.61
C PHE A 35 -8.24 17.19 -1.09
N LEU A 36 -8.75 17.10 -2.31
CA LEU A 36 -9.29 15.88 -2.89
C LEU A 36 -8.85 15.76 -4.35
N VAL A 37 -8.45 14.56 -4.76
CA VAL A 37 -8.28 14.15 -6.16
C VAL A 37 -9.05 12.85 -6.36
N CYS A 38 -9.86 12.80 -7.41
CA CYS A 38 -10.65 11.66 -7.82
C CYS A 38 -10.40 11.42 -9.31
N ASP A 39 -9.90 10.25 -9.64
CA ASP A 39 -9.70 9.79 -11.01
C ASP A 39 -10.93 8.98 -11.44
N GLY A 40 -11.68 9.50 -12.39
CA GLY A 40 -12.94 8.92 -12.85
C GLY A 40 -12.69 7.80 -13.83
N MET A 41 -13.33 6.65 -13.62
CA MET A 41 -13.23 5.51 -14.52
C MET A 41 -14.61 4.97 -14.91
N GLY A 42 -14.70 4.44 -16.12
CA GLY A 42 -15.94 3.87 -16.63
C GLY A 42 -15.97 3.64 -18.14
N GLY A 43 -15.03 4.19 -18.91
CA GLY A 43 -15.07 4.09 -20.37
C GLY A 43 -16.34 4.74 -20.91
N HIS A 44 -17.28 3.97 -21.46
CA HIS A 44 -18.60 4.50 -21.87
C HIS A 44 -19.54 4.81 -20.68
N ALA A 45 -19.13 4.52 -19.44
CA ALA A 45 -19.98 4.54 -18.26
C ALA A 45 -19.92 5.83 -17.42
N ALA A 46 -19.38 6.95 -17.92
CA ALA A 46 -19.40 8.27 -17.28
C ALA A 46 -18.51 8.41 -16.02
N GLY A 47 -17.19 8.24 -16.16
CA GLY A 47 -16.22 8.41 -15.06
C GLY A 47 -16.21 9.83 -14.50
N GLU A 48 -16.43 10.85 -15.34
CA GLU A 48 -16.52 12.25 -14.95
C GLU A 48 -17.70 12.53 -14.01
N VAL A 49 -18.79 11.76 -14.13
CA VAL A 49 -19.94 11.85 -13.23
C VAL A 49 -19.58 11.25 -11.87
N ALA A 50 -18.89 10.10 -11.86
CA ALA A 50 -18.48 9.44 -10.62
C ALA A 50 -17.52 10.30 -9.80
N SER A 51 -16.46 10.83 -10.43
CA SER A 51 -15.46 11.68 -9.77
C SER A 51 -16.09 12.98 -9.25
N ALA A 52 -17.00 13.61 -10.01
CA ALA A 52 -17.73 14.79 -9.57
C ALA A 52 -18.67 14.51 -8.38
N ILE A 53 -19.36 13.37 -8.35
CA ILE A 53 -20.18 12.96 -7.21
C ILE A 53 -19.31 12.76 -5.97
N ALA A 54 -18.17 12.07 -6.12
CA ALA A 54 -17.25 11.83 -5.01
C ALA A 54 -16.76 13.15 -4.38
N ILE A 55 -16.21 14.06 -5.19
CA ILE A 55 -15.75 15.37 -4.72
C ILE A 55 -16.84 16.11 -3.96
N ARG A 56 -18.05 16.21 -4.54
CA ARG A 56 -19.16 16.95 -3.94
C ARG A 56 -19.59 16.35 -2.60
N THR A 57 -19.77 15.04 -2.54
CA THR A 57 -20.25 14.36 -1.33
C THR A 57 -19.20 14.43 -0.23
N ILE A 58 -17.94 14.10 -0.53
CA ILE A 58 -16.86 14.11 0.46
C ILE A 58 -16.63 15.52 1.02
N ARG A 59 -16.59 16.53 0.14
CA ARG A 59 -16.46 17.93 0.57
C ARG A 59 -17.54 18.32 1.58
N ASN A 60 -18.80 17.96 1.32
CA ASN A 60 -19.91 18.31 2.19
C ASN A 60 -19.81 17.62 3.56
N GLU A 61 -19.43 16.34 3.57
CA GLU A 61 -19.29 15.55 4.80
C GLU A 61 -18.09 16.01 5.66
N TRP A 62 -16.95 16.27 5.01
CA TRP A 62 -15.73 16.70 5.70
C TRP A 62 -15.80 18.15 6.17
N SER A 63 -16.58 18.99 5.49
CA SER A 63 -16.86 20.38 5.92
C SER A 63 -18.10 20.49 6.81
N SER A 64 -18.67 19.36 7.25
CA SER A 64 -19.87 19.37 8.10
C SER A 64 -19.56 19.88 9.51
N ALA A 65 -20.57 20.42 10.18
CA ALA A 65 -20.43 20.89 11.56
C ALA A 65 -20.02 19.78 12.55
N VAL A 66 -20.32 18.51 12.22
CA VAL A 66 -19.91 17.35 13.03
C VAL A 66 -18.40 17.13 12.90
N THR A 67 -17.89 17.08 11.66
CA THR A 67 -16.46 16.91 11.41
C THR A 67 -15.65 18.09 11.96
N HIS A 68 -16.13 19.33 11.81
CA HIS A 68 -15.47 20.49 12.40
C HIS A 68 -15.34 20.40 13.93
N LYS A 69 -16.38 19.95 14.63
CA LYS A 69 -16.29 19.73 16.09
C LYS A 69 -15.25 18.67 16.47
N LEU A 70 -15.09 17.63 15.66
CA LEU A 70 -14.08 16.60 15.88
C LEU A 70 -12.66 17.13 15.62
N ILE A 71 -12.49 17.98 14.60
CA ILE A 71 -11.24 18.70 14.31
C ILE A 71 -10.88 19.61 15.49
N ASP A 72 -11.82 20.41 16.00
CA ASP A 72 -11.60 21.28 17.15
C ASP A 72 -11.24 20.48 18.41
N GLY A 73 -11.98 19.40 18.69
CA GLY A 73 -11.67 18.51 19.82
C GLY A 73 -10.32 17.81 19.68
N PHE A 74 -9.88 17.54 18.46
CA PHE A 74 -8.57 16.97 18.19
C PHE A 74 -7.45 17.98 18.50
N MET A 75 -7.65 19.25 18.15
CA MET A 75 -6.71 20.34 18.45
C MET A 75 -6.64 20.69 19.95
N ASP A 76 -7.69 20.42 20.73
CA ASP A 76 -7.79 20.77 22.15
C ASP A 76 -7.22 19.70 23.13
N GLY A 77 -6.41 18.75 22.64
CA GLY A 77 -5.73 17.75 23.48
C GLY A 77 -5.83 16.31 22.99
N GLY A 78 -6.47 16.07 21.85
CA GLY A 78 -6.24 14.89 21.00
C GLY A 78 -6.32 13.54 21.70
N SER A 79 -7.39 13.25 22.45
CA SER A 79 -7.52 11.90 23.03
C SER A 79 -7.57 10.84 21.91
N PRO A 80 -7.07 9.62 22.14
CA PRO A 80 -7.16 8.53 21.16
C PRO A 80 -8.58 8.29 20.65
N ASP A 81 -9.59 8.51 21.50
CA ASP A 81 -11.00 8.40 21.12
C ASP A 81 -11.44 9.48 20.13
N VAL A 82 -11.02 10.73 20.34
CA VAL A 82 -11.32 11.82 19.40
C VAL A 82 -10.63 11.57 18.06
N LYS A 83 -9.37 11.11 18.08
CA LYS A 83 -8.65 10.69 16.85
C LYS A 83 -9.41 9.63 16.08
N LYS A 84 -9.87 8.59 16.79
CA LYS A 84 -10.66 7.50 16.20
C LYS A 84 -11.99 7.97 15.64
N GLN A 85 -12.68 8.88 16.34
CA GLN A 85 -13.93 9.48 15.86
C GLN A 85 -13.72 10.34 14.62
N LEU A 86 -12.66 11.16 14.59
CA LEU A 86 -12.28 11.96 13.44
C LEU A 86 -12.01 11.08 12.21
N LEU A 87 -11.16 10.05 12.36
CA LEU A 87 -10.90 9.07 11.30
C LEU A 87 -12.17 8.35 10.84
N GLY A 88 -13.06 8.03 11.79
CA GLY A 88 -14.38 7.46 11.50
C GLY A 88 -15.27 8.40 10.67
N SER A 89 -15.29 9.70 11.00
CA SER A 89 -16.05 10.73 10.26
C SER A 89 -15.52 10.92 8.85
N ILE A 90 -14.19 11.01 8.72
CA ILE A 90 -13.50 11.12 7.42
C ILE A 90 -13.82 9.89 6.55
N ARG A 91 -13.72 8.69 7.11
CA ARG A 91 -14.09 7.42 6.45
C ARG A 91 -15.56 7.40 6.04
N ALA A 92 -16.47 7.82 6.92
CA ALA A 92 -17.91 7.83 6.64
C ALA A 92 -18.25 8.73 5.44
N GLY A 93 -17.57 9.87 5.29
CA GLY A 93 -17.75 10.74 4.12
C GLY A 93 -17.38 10.05 2.78
N VAL A 94 -16.35 9.21 2.79
CA VAL A 94 -15.96 8.42 1.61
C VAL A 94 -16.96 7.31 1.30
N VAL A 95 -17.46 6.62 2.34
CA VAL A 95 -18.51 5.60 2.18
C VAL A 95 -19.80 6.22 1.62
N ALA A 96 -20.20 7.39 2.13
CA ALA A 96 -21.36 8.12 1.61
C ALA A 96 -21.20 8.50 0.11
N ALA A 97 -19.98 8.82 -0.32
CA ALA A 97 -19.69 9.05 -1.73
C ALA A 97 -19.79 7.77 -2.57
N HIS A 98 -19.25 6.64 -2.09
CA HIS A 98 -19.43 5.34 -2.73
C HIS A 98 -20.91 4.99 -2.93
N ASP A 99 -21.73 5.14 -1.88
CA ASP A 99 -23.17 4.87 -1.93
C ASP A 99 -23.90 5.81 -2.89
N SER A 100 -23.49 7.08 -2.94
CA SER A 100 -24.05 8.08 -3.87
C SER A 100 -23.77 7.72 -5.33
N ILE A 101 -22.58 7.22 -5.64
CA ILE A 101 -22.19 6.78 -6.99
C ILE A 101 -23.01 5.54 -7.38
N LEU A 102 -23.11 4.54 -6.50
CA LEU A 102 -23.95 3.35 -6.73
C LEU A 102 -25.43 3.72 -6.94
N ALA A 103 -25.96 4.66 -6.17
CA ALA A 103 -27.34 5.12 -6.31
C ALA A 103 -27.58 5.78 -7.68
N GLU A 104 -26.66 6.61 -8.15
CA GLU A 104 -26.77 7.25 -9.47
C GLU A 104 -26.64 6.21 -10.61
N ALA A 105 -25.72 5.23 -10.49
CA ALA A 105 -25.57 4.15 -11.47
C ALA A 105 -26.80 3.22 -11.54
N ARG A 106 -27.57 3.09 -10.44
CA ARG A 106 -28.86 2.39 -10.42
C ARG A 106 -29.99 3.21 -11.05
N ARG A 107 -29.91 4.55 -10.93
CA ARG A 107 -30.92 5.48 -11.46
C ARG A 107 -30.81 5.62 -12.97
N ASP A 108 -29.59 5.61 -13.51
CA ASP A 108 -29.31 5.74 -14.93
C ASP A 108 -28.42 4.58 -15.42
N LEU A 109 -29.03 3.65 -16.15
CA LEU A 109 -28.35 2.46 -16.65
C LEU A 109 -27.22 2.76 -17.63
N THR A 110 -27.19 3.95 -18.24
CA THR A 110 -26.07 4.37 -19.10
C THR A 110 -24.79 4.62 -18.31
N LYS A 111 -24.91 4.87 -17.00
CA LYS A 111 -23.81 5.08 -16.04
C LYS A 111 -23.46 3.83 -15.26
N LYS A 112 -24.01 2.67 -15.67
CA LYS A 112 -23.75 1.41 -14.99
C LYS A 112 -22.26 1.06 -15.10
N GLY A 113 -21.62 0.89 -13.96
CA GLY A 113 -20.19 0.58 -13.89
C GLY A 113 -19.28 1.80 -13.77
N MET A 114 -19.84 3.00 -13.64
CA MET A 114 -19.07 4.18 -13.27
C MET A 114 -18.40 3.99 -11.90
N GLY A 115 -17.17 4.44 -11.79
CA GLY A 115 -16.43 4.41 -10.56
C GLY A 115 -15.39 5.52 -10.53
N THR A 116 -14.76 5.70 -9.39
CA THR A 116 -13.67 6.66 -9.27
C THR A 116 -12.74 6.27 -8.14
N THR A 117 -11.48 6.68 -8.25
CA THR A 117 -10.55 6.64 -7.13
C THR A 117 -10.84 7.76 -6.14
N LEU A 118 -10.15 7.72 -5.02
CA LEU A 118 -10.01 8.85 -4.12
C LEU A 118 -8.61 8.84 -3.53
N VAL A 119 -7.97 10.01 -3.58
CA VAL A 119 -6.97 10.39 -2.59
C VAL A 119 -7.36 11.76 -2.02
N GLY A 120 -7.61 11.80 -0.71
CA GLY A 120 -8.05 12.98 -0.01
C GLY A 120 -7.25 13.22 1.26
N ALA A 121 -7.09 14.48 1.62
CA ALA A 121 -6.37 14.89 2.82
C ALA A 121 -7.07 16.07 3.51
N VAL A 122 -7.02 16.08 4.85
CA VAL A 122 -7.49 17.18 5.70
C VAL A 122 -6.38 17.57 6.67
N ILE A 123 -6.04 18.85 6.71
CA ILE A 123 -5.10 19.39 7.70
C ILE A 123 -5.84 19.66 9.01
N VAL A 124 -5.37 19.07 10.09
CA VAL A 124 -5.88 19.22 11.46
C VAL A 124 -4.72 19.51 12.40
N GLY A 125 -4.63 20.74 12.91
CA GLY A 125 -3.45 21.18 13.66
C GLY A 125 -2.18 21.09 12.80
N ASN A 126 -1.19 20.33 13.29
CA ASN A 126 0.03 19.96 12.57
C ASN A 126 0.00 18.55 11.95
N GLU A 127 -1.17 17.94 11.82
CA GLU A 127 -1.31 16.61 11.23
C GLU A 127 -2.10 16.67 9.92
N LEU A 128 -1.77 15.74 9.02
CA LEU A 128 -2.46 15.51 7.77
C LEU A 128 -3.21 14.19 7.87
N VAL A 129 -4.54 14.25 7.84
CA VAL A 129 -5.42 13.08 7.91
C VAL A 129 -5.79 12.68 6.49
N PHE A 130 -5.43 11.47 6.09
CA PHE A 130 -5.69 10.95 4.75
C PHE A 130 -6.89 10.01 4.71
N ALA A 131 -7.57 10.01 3.57
CA ALA A 131 -8.45 8.94 3.13
C ALA A 131 -8.11 8.56 1.69
N HIS A 132 -7.98 7.27 1.43
CA HIS A 132 -7.57 6.77 0.13
C HIS A 132 -8.33 5.50 -0.27
N ALA A 133 -8.71 5.43 -1.54
CA ALA A 133 -9.27 4.27 -2.20
C ALA A 133 -9.00 4.31 -3.71
N GLY A 134 -8.00 3.57 -4.20
CA GLY A 134 -7.73 3.43 -5.63
C GLY A 134 -6.23 3.34 -5.84
N ASP A 135 -5.73 3.90 -6.92
CA ASP A 135 -4.30 4.01 -7.26
C ASP A 135 -3.82 5.45 -7.43
N SER A 136 -4.71 6.45 -7.26
CA SER A 136 -4.28 7.84 -7.09
C SER A 136 -3.47 7.99 -5.81
N ARG A 137 -2.39 8.76 -5.85
CA ARG A 137 -1.34 8.75 -4.83
C ARG A 137 -1.23 10.03 -4.04
N ALA A 138 -0.77 9.90 -2.80
CA ALA A 138 -0.25 10.99 -2.00
C ALA A 138 1.24 10.82 -1.74
N TYR A 139 1.97 11.93 -1.79
CA TYR A 139 3.40 12.00 -1.46
C TYR A 139 3.66 13.07 -0.42
N LEU A 140 4.59 12.82 0.49
CA LEU A 140 5.20 13.82 1.38
C LEU A 140 6.64 14.05 0.92
N VAL A 141 7.02 15.30 0.70
CA VAL A 141 8.37 15.69 0.31
C VAL A 141 9.05 16.43 1.46
N ARG A 142 10.16 15.85 1.94
CA ARG A 142 11.01 16.35 3.02
C ARG A 142 12.46 16.33 2.58
N ASP A 143 13.14 17.47 2.61
CA ASP A 143 14.52 17.60 2.10
C ASP A 143 14.70 17.04 0.69
N ALA A 144 13.75 17.34 -0.22
CA ALA A 144 13.72 16.79 -1.57
C ALA A 144 13.47 15.28 -1.70
N ILE A 145 13.46 14.50 -0.62
CA ILE A 145 13.06 13.09 -0.65
C ILE A 145 11.54 13.00 -0.69
N ALA A 146 11.00 12.31 -1.70
CA ALA A 146 9.57 12.07 -1.84
C ALA A 146 9.15 10.71 -1.30
N LEU A 147 8.32 10.72 -0.27
CA LEU A 147 7.79 9.53 0.37
C LEU A 147 6.36 9.30 -0.12
N GLN A 148 6.11 8.19 -0.81
CA GLN A 148 4.74 7.78 -1.09
C GLN A 148 4.03 7.47 0.25
N LEU A 149 2.79 7.93 0.40
CA LEU A 149 2.02 7.75 1.64
C LEU A 149 0.88 6.74 1.48
N THR A 150 0.35 6.59 0.27
CA THR A 150 -0.80 5.74 -0.05
C THR A 150 -0.35 4.47 -0.73
N GLU A 151 -0.92 3.33 -0.36
CA GLU A 151 -0.68 2.06 -1.05
C GLU A 151 -1.71 1.87 -2.17
N ASP A 152 -1.24 1.68 -3.39
CA ASP A 152 -2.10 1.46 -4.53
C ASP A 152 -2.98 0.22 -4.31
N HIS A 153 -4.28 0.36 -4.47
CA HIS A 153 -5.21 -0.76 -4.42
C HIS A 153 -5.29 -1.48 -5.77
N THR A 154 -4.14 -1.87 -6.32
CA THR A 154 -4.03 -2.60 -7.59
C THR A 154 -3.75 -4.08 -7.36
N LEU A 155 -4.00 -4.91 -8.38
CA LEU A 155 -3.69 -6.34 -8.28
C LEU A 155 -2.19 -6.56 -8.10
N LEU A 156 -1.35 -5.77 -8.77
CA LEU A 156 0.10 -5.83 -8.62
C LEU A 156 0.53 -5.56 -7.17
N ALA A 157 0.07 -4.44 -6.59
CA ALA A 157 0.41 -4.09 -5.21
C ALA A 157 0.00 -5.19 -4.22
N ARG A 158 -1.19 -5.78 -4.41
CA ARG A 158 -1.67 -6.88 -3.57
C ARG A 158 -0.82 -8.15 -3.69
N LEU A 159 -0.32 -8.48 -4.87
CA LEU A 159 0.56 -9.63 -5.07
C LEU A 159 1.92 -9.41 -4.40
N LEU A 160 2.51 -8.22 -4.56
CA LEU A 160 3.77 -7.84 -3.92
C LEU A 160 3.64 -7.86 -2.39
N ALA A 161 2.56 -7.27 -1.84
CA ALA A 161 2.28 -7.29 -0.41
C ALA A 161 2.09 -8.71 0.15
N ALA A 162 1.65 -9.67 -0.68
CA ALA A 162 1.54 -11.08 -0.31
C ALA A 162 2.89 -11.84 -0.34
N GLY A 163 3.98 -11.17 -0.72
CA GLY A 163 5.32 -11.73 -0.90
C GLY A 163 5.49 -12.49 -2.21
N ILE A 164 4.65 -12.22 -3.22
CA ILE A 164 4.74 -12.83 -4.55
C ILE A 164 5.50 -11.86 -5.45
N ASP A 165 6.72 -12.23 -5.85
CA ASP A 165 7.47 -11.47 -6.84
C ASP A 165 6.83 -11.62 -8.22
N VAL A 166 6.52 -10.49 -8.85
CA VAL A 166 5.88 -10.42 -10.18
C VAL A 166 6.79 -9.66 -11.13
N ASP A 167 7.02 -10.21 -12.32
CA ASP A 167 7.74 -9.51 -13.39
C ASP A 167 6.90 -8.34 -13.91
N GLN A 168 7.35 -7.12 -13.60
CA GLN A 168 6.67 -5.89 -13.95
C GLN A 168 6.89 -5.48 -15.42
N SER A 169 7.88 -6.06 -16.11
CA SER A 169 8.27 -5.69 -17.48
C SER A 169 7.52 -6.44 -18.59
N GLY A 170 6.79 -7.50 -18.22
CA GLY A 170 6.00 -8.35 -19.12
C GLY A 170 4.50 -8.30 -18.84
N GLU A 171 3.87 -9.47 -18.68
CA GLU A 171 2.43 -9.59 -18.39
C GLU A 171 2.01 -8.89 -17.08
N GLY A 172 2.94 -8.75 -16.11
CA GLY A 172 2.68 -8.09 -14.84
C GLY A 172 2.37 -6.61 -14.94
N SER A 173 2.77 -5.95 -16.04
CA SER A 173 2.40 -4.55 -16.33
C SER A 173 0.87 -4.36 -16.39
N ARG A 174 0.11 -5.37 -16.81
CA ARG A 174 -1.36 -5.32 -16.85
C ARG A 174 -1.98 -5.33 -15.46
N PHE A 175 -1.30 -5.93 -14.47
CA PHE A 175 -1.79 -5.95 -13.10
C PHE A 175 -1.64 -4.59 -12.40
N LYS A 176 -0.83 -3.69 -12.96
CA LYS A 176 -0.61 -2.33 -12.45
C LYS A 176 -1.86 -1.48 -12.58
N SER A 177 -2.58 -1.55 -13.69
CA SER A 177 -3.81 -0.76 -13.95
C SER A 177 -5.11 -1.47 -13.53
N MET A 178 -5.02 -2.68 -12.95
CA MET A 178 -6.20 -3.42 -12.49
C MET A 178 -6.51 -3.08 -11.03
N LEU A 179 -7.47 -2.17 -10.85
CA LEU A 179 -7.96 -1.79 -9.53
C LEU A 179 -8.70 -2.94 -8.84
N THR A 180 -8.38 -3.12 -7.57
CA THR A 180 -9.03 -4.08 -6.65
C THR A 180 -10.00 -3.41 -5.70
N ASN A 181 -9.98 -2.07 -5.62
CA ASN A 181 -10.85 -1.27 -4.76
C ASN A 181 -10.97 0.16 -5.28
N ALA A 182 -12.18 0.67 -5.36
CA ALA A 182 -12.51 2.03 -5.78
C ALA A 182 -13.94 2.40 -5.34
N LEU A 183 -14.32 3.67 -5.47
CA LEU A 183 -15.68 4.12 -5.20
C LEU A 183 -16.59 3.78 -6.39
N GLY A 184 -17.86 3.44 -6.13
CA GLY A 184 -18.82 3.05 -7.17
C GLY A 184 -18.67 1.64 -7.73
N ILE A 185 -17.60 0.91 -7.37
CA ILE A 185 -17.35 -0.46 -7.84
C ILE A 185 -17.49 -1.45 -6.67
N GLY A 186 -18.26 -2.51 -6.90
CA GLY A 186 -18.54 -3.53 -5.88
C GLY A 186 -19.62 -3.11 -4.88
N GLU A 187 -19.89 -3.97 -3.91
CA GLU A 187 -20.88 -3.70 -2.84
C GLU A 187 -20.29 -2.91 -1.67
N GLU A 188 -18.97 -3.02 -1.45
CA GLU A 188 -18.27 -2.36 -0.35
C GLU A 188 -17.01 -1.67 -0.86
N CYS A 189 -16.72 -0.48 -0.34
CA CYS A 189 -15.47 0.24 -0.56
C CYS A 189 -14.57 0.17 0.67
N LYS A 190 -13.34 -0.32 0.50
CA LYS A 190 -12.34 -0.31 1.57
C LYS A 190 -11.65 1.04 1.61
N VAL A 191 -11.87 1.80 2.67
CA VAL A 191 -11.21 3.11 2.83
C VAL A 191 -9.98 2.96 3.71
N SER A 192 -8.83 3.34 3.21
CA SER A 192 -7.60 3.43 3.99
C SER A 192 -7.51 4.82 4.60
N THR A 193 -7.39 4.90 5.94
CA THR A 193 -7.28 6.17 6.66
C THR A 193 -6.09 6.13 7.60
N PHE A 194 -5.24 7.14 7.55
CA PHE A 194 -4.07 7.25 8.42
C PHE A 194 -3.74 8.72 8.63
N VAL A 195 -2.81 8.98 9.56
CA VAL A 195 -2.41 10.33 9.94
C VAL A 195 -0.92 10.49 9.80
N VAL A 196 -0.49 11.63 9.25
CA VAL A 196 0.91 11.97 9.05
C VAL A 196 1.21 13.28 9.76
N PRO A 197 2.16 13.32 10.70
CA PRO A 197 2.57 14.59 11.30
C PRO A 197 3.29 15.44 10.26
N LEU A 198 2.98 16.73 10.22
CA LEU A 198 3.60 17.74 9.37
C LEU A 198 4.65 18.53 10.16
N ALA A 199 5.68 18.96 9.45
CA ALA A 199 6.73 19.84 9.91
C ALA A 199 6.82 21.09 9.03
N ASP A 200 7.46 22.13 9.54
CA ASP A 200 7.70 23.37 8.80
C ASP A 200 8.48 23.08 7.51
N GLY A 201 8.01 23.64 6.40
CA GLY A 201 8.64 23.46 5.09
C GLY A 201 8.27 22.16 4.37
N ASP A 202 7.53 21.25 5.01
CA ASP A 202 7.00 20.05 4.35
C ASP A 202 6.20 20.45 3.10
N ARG A 203 6.27 19.61 2.08
CA ARG A 203 5.40 19.72 0.91
C ARG A 203 4.67 18.40 0.74
N PHE A 204 3.43 18.44 0.27
CA PHE A 204 2.74 17.22 -0.13
C PHE A 204 2.08 17.38 -1.48
N LEU A 205 2.00 16.25 -2.19
CA LEU A 205 1.35 16.12 -3.50
C LEU A 205 0.20 15.13 -3.36
N LEU A 206 -0.98 15.48 -3.87
CA LEU A 206 -2.02 14.51 -4.23
C LEU A 206 -2.11 14.46 -5.76
N CYS A 207 -2.12 13.28 -6.37
CA CYS A 207 -2.20 13.18 -7.82
C CYS A 207 -2.96 11.94 -8.32
N SER A 208 -3.51 12.04 -9.53
CA SER A 208 -4.02 10.89 -10.30
C SER A 208 -2.87 10.06 -10.88
N ASP A 209 -3.20 8.90 -11.44
CA ASP A 209 -2.21 7.99 -12.01
C ASP A 209 -1.49 8.62 -13.21
N GLY A 210 -2.15 9.49 -13.97
CA GLY A 210 -1.57 10.23 -15.10
C GLY A 210 -0.43 11.17 -14.73
N ILE A 211 -0.14 11.36 -13.43
CA ILE A 211 1.15 11.90 -12.97
C ILE A 211 2.10 10.78 -12.54
N SER A 212 1.70 9.92 -11.60
CA SER A 212 2.58 8.91 -11.00
C SER A 212 3.04 7.80 -11.94
N GLU A 213 2.36 7.61 -13.07
CA GLU A 213 2.78 6.71 -14.15
C GLU A 213 3.99 7.25 -14.92
N TYR A 214 4.13 8.57 -15.01
CA TYR A 214 5.13 9.23 -15.84
C TYR A 214 6.22 9.94 -15.06
N VAL A 215 5.96 10.32 -13.81
CA VAL A 215 6.91 11.04 -12.94
C VAL A 215 7.27 10.15 -11.75
N PRO A 216 8.50 9.60 -11.71
CA PRO A 216 8.95 8.75 -10.61
C PRO A 216 9.16 9.57 -9.33
N GLU A 217 9.19 8.90 -8.18
CA GLU A 217 9.20 9.52 -6.84
C GLU A 217 10.33 10.53 -6.65
N HIS A 218 11.58 10.15 -6.97
CA HIS A 218 12.73 11.07 -6.86
C HIS A 218 12.52 12.38 -7.64
N GLU A 219 11.92 12.32 -8.84
CA GLU A 219 11.61 13.52 -9.62
C GLU A 219 10.48 14.35 -9.01
N VAL A 220 9.49 13.72 -8.37
CA VAL A 220 8.46 14.44 -7.60
C VAL A 220 9.13 15.27 -6.52
N GLY A 221 10.06 14.66 -5.79
CA GLY A 221 10.84 15.30 -4.73
C GLY A 221 11.64 16.51 -5.21
N GLU A 222 12.35 16.34 -6.33
CA GLU A 222 13.08 17.41 -6.99
C GLU A 222 12.16 18.54 -7.47
N VAL A 223 11.06 18.23 -8.16
CA VAL A 223 10.16 19.23 -8.74
C VAL A 223 9.51 20.06 -7.64
N LEU A 224 8.99 19.42 -6.59
CA LEU A 224 8.37 20.13 -5.47
C LEU A 224 9.38 21.03 -4.74
N THR A 225 10.66 20.63 -4.70
CA THR A 225 11.70 21.38 -4.00
C THR A 225 12.29 22.53 -4.82
N LYS A 226 12.62 22.29 -6.10
CA LYS A 226 13.31 23.25 -6.98
C LYS A 226 12.37 24.33 -7.54
N GLN A 227 11.08 24.07 -7.65
CA GLN A 227 10.14 25.06 -8.18
C GLN A 227 9.81 26.15 -7.15
N PRO A 228 9.68 27.42 -7.59
CA PRO A 228 9.55 28.56 -6.68
C PRO A 228 8.18 28.66 -5.99
N SER A 229 7.16 27.96 -6.50
CA SER A 229 5.81 27.98 -5.93
C SER A 229 5.08 26.66 -6.15
N PRO A 230 4.09 26.31 -5.30
CA PRO A 230 3.24 25.14 -5.50
C PRO A 230 2.54 25.12 -6.87
N ALA A 231 2.11 26.29 -7.36
CA ALA A 231 1.48 26.41 -8.68
C ALA A 231 2.43 26.02 -9.82
N ARG A 232 3.68 26.49 -9.76
CA ARG A 232 4.68 26.11 -10.76
C ARG A 232 5.07 24.64 -10.64
N ALA A 233 5.15 24.10 -9.43
CA ALA A 233 5.39 22.67 -9.20
C ALA A 233 4.28 21.80 -9.81
N ALA A 234 3.02 22.08 -9.50
CA ALA A 234 1.86 21.36 -10.05
C ALA A 234 1.86 21.41 -11.58
N GLN A 235 2.09 22.59 -12.17
CA GLN A 235 2.17 22.73 -13.62
C GLN A 235 3.36 21.97 -14.22
N LYS A 236 4.52 21.98 -13.56
CA LYS A 236 5.70 21.25 -14.06
C LYS A 236 5.49 19.73 -14.04
N LEU A 237 4.79 19.19 -13.05
CA LEU A 237 4.42 17.77 -13.02
C LEU A 237 3.54 17.41 -14.21
N ILE A 238 2.53 18.24 -14.52
CA ILE A 238 1.67 18.07 -15.70
C ILE A 238 2.49 18.13 -16.99
N GLU A 239 3.39 19.12 -17.13
CA GLU A 239 4.28 19.24 -18.29
C GLU A 239 5.11 17.98 -18.50
N LEU A 240 5.74 17.46 -17.44
CA LEU A 240 6.55 16.23 -17.51
C LEU A 240 5.71 15.01 -17.91
N ALA A 241 4.51 14.86 -17.34
CA ALA A 241 3.60 13.78 -17.71
C ALA A 241 3.19 13.83 -19.18
N LEU A 242 2.85 15.03 -19.68
CA LEU A 242 2.51 15.25 -21.08
C LEU A 242 3.71 14.99 -22.00
N GLU A 243 4.90 15.47 -21.64
CA GLU A 243 6.15 15.26 -22.40
C GLU A 243 6.48 13.77 -22.57
N ARG A 244 6.16 12.94 -21.57
CA ARG A 244 6.48 11.50 -21.52
C ARG A 244 5.40 10.58 -22.07
N GLY A 245 4.29 11.13 -22.55
CA GLY A 245 3.25 10.38 -23.24
C GLY A 245 1.89 11.05 -23.11
N GLY A 246 1.49 11.36 -21.87
CA GLY A 246 0.20 11.97 -21.56
C GLY A 246 -0.97 11.14 -22.08
N ALA A 247 -0.94 9.81 -21.91
CA ALA A 247 -2.01 8.94 -22.39
C ALA A 247 -3.30 9.07 -21.55
N ASP A 248 -3.19 9.57 -20.33
CA ASP A 248 -4.31 9.75 -19.41
C ASP A 248 -4.54 11.22 -18.99
N ASN A 249 -5.67 11.44 -18.34
CA ASN A 249 -5.92 12.63 -17.56
C ASN A 249 -4.87 12.76 -16.45
N ALA A 250 -4.41 13.98 -16.20
CA ALA A 250 -3.35 14.23 -15.25
C ALA A 250 -3.79 15.34 -14.32
N THR A 251 -3.79 15.07 -13.02
CA THR A 251 -4.21 16.01 -11.98
C THR A 251 -3.24 15.99 -10.81
N ALA A 252 -2.86 17.17 -10.33
CA ALA A 252 -1.94 17.36 -9.22
C ALA A 252 -2.41 18.49 -8.31
N ILE A 253 -2.45 18.24 -6.99
CA ILE A 253 -2.55 19.25 -5.94
C ILE A 253 -1.22 19.28 -5.20
N VAL A 254 -0.54 20.43 -5.21
CA VAL A 254 0.70 20.64 -4.46
C VAL A 254 0.43 21.62 -3.33
N VAL A 255 0.83 21.26 -2.11
CA VAL A 255 0.74 22.11 -0.93
C VAL A 255 2.10 22.19 -0.26
N ARG A 256 2.44 23.39 0.22
CA ARG A 256 3.61 23.66 1.06
C ARG A 256 3.14 24.15 2.42
N VAL A 257 3.65 23.51 3.47
CA VAL A 257 3.52 23.93 4.86
C VAL A 257 4.53 25.02 5.12
N LEU A 258 4.05 26.22 5.48
CA LEU A 258 4.88 27.34 5.89
C LEU A 258 5.22 27.23 7.38
N GLU A 259 4.20 26.97 8.19
CA GLU A 259 4.31 26.71 9.63
C GLU A 259 3.32 25.58 9.95
N ALA A 260 3.79 24.46 10.49
CA ALA A 260 2.94 23.31 10.78
C ALA A 260 2.02 23.54 11.98
N GLY A 261 2.38 24.47 12.88
CA GLY A 261 1.71 24.63 14.17
C GLY A 261 2.01 23.46 15.11
N GLU A 262 1.22 23.32 16.17
CA GLU A 262 1.37 22.25 17.16
C GLU A 262 0.04 21.55 17.39
N THR A 263 0.02 20.22 17.26
CA THR A 263 -1.04 19.39 17.84
C THR A 263 -0.57 18.94 19.22
N PRO A 264 -1.29 19.28 20.31
CA PRO A 264 -0.89 18.87 21.64
C PRO A 264 -0.88 17.33 21.76
N GLN A 265 0.28 16.74 21.98
CA GLN A 265 0.40 15.35 22.38
C GLN A 265 0.71 15.27 23.89
N PRO A 266 0.24 14.22 24.59
CA PRO A 266 0.63 14.01 25.98
C PRO A 266 2.15 13.94 26.10
N ALA A 267 2.74 14.73 27.00
CA ALA A 267 4.19 14.82 27.17
C ALA A 267 4.84 13.45 27.51
N GLU A 268 4.08 12.55 28.13
CA GLU A 268 4.51 11.19 28.41
C GLU A 268 4.68 10.35 27.14
N THR A 269 3.80 10.52 26.15
CA THR A 269 3.88 9.86 24.85
C THR A 269 5.12 10.29 24.09
N ILE A 270 5.38 11.61 24.00
CA ILE A 270 6.57 12.16 23.34
C ILE A 270 7.85 11.59 23.97
N LYS A 271 7.93 11.64 25.31
CA LYS A 271 9.11 11.12 26.03
C LYS A 271 9.33 9.63 25.80
N ARG A 272 8.26 8.84 25.80
CA ARG A 272 8.31 7.39 25.57
C ARG A 272 8.77 7.08 24.15
N ASP A 273 8.20 7.75 23.15
CA ASP A 273 8.58 7.57 21.75
C ASP A 273 10.05 7.94 21.53
N GLU A 274 10.51 9.06 22.10
CA GLU A 274 11.91 9.47 22.04
C GLU A 274 12.86 8.45 22.70
N GLU A 275 12.47 7.86 23.83
CA GLU A 275 13.26 6.86 24.54
C GLU A 275 13.36 5.55 23.74
N VAL A 276 12.23 5.05 23.22
CA VAL A 276 12.20 3.84 22.38
C VAL A 276 13.01 4.06 21.11
N ILE A 277 12.77 5.16 20.41
CA ILE A 277 13.53 5.53 19.22
C ILE A 277 15.02 5.56 19.58
N ARG A 278 15.42 6.19 20.69
CA ARG A 278 16.83 6.23 21.11
C ARG A 278 17.43 4.86 21.38
N SER A 279 16.64 3.90 21.84
CA SER A 279 17.08 2.53 22.13
C SER A 279 17.21 1.65 20.89
N CYS A 280 16.75 2.10 19.73
CA CYS A 280 16.73 1.25 18.55
C CYS A 280 18.12 0.86 18.06
N SER A 281 18.27 -0.41 17.70
CA SER A 281 19.55 -1.04 17.32
C SER A 281 20.18 -0.42 16.07
N LEU A 282 19.39 0.25 15.22
CA LEU A 282 19.89 1.01 14.07
C LEU A 282 20.79 2.19 14.48
N TRP A 283 20.57 2.74 15.68
CA TRP A 283 21.31 3.90 16.16
C TRP A 283 22.50 3.45 16.99
N SER A 284 23.65 3.28 16.35
CA SER A 284 24.88 3.06 17.10
C SER A 284 25.21 4.29 17.97
N ALA A 285 26.13 4.10 18.94
CA ALA A 285 26.66 5.20 19.76
C ALA A 285 27.31 6.34 18.93
N LYS A 286 27.61 6.09 17.64
CA LYS A 286 28.15 7.08 16.71
C LYS A 286 27.07 7.97 16.10
N VAL A 287 25.80 7.55 16.06
CA VAL A 287 24.70 8.34 15.49
C VAL A 287 24.32 9.46 16.47
N THR A 288 24.61 10.69 16.09
CA THR A 288 24.21 11.87 16.87
C THR A 288 22.69 12.06 16.90
N PRO A 289 22.13 12.79 17.89
CA PRO A 289 20.70 13.09 17.91
C PRO A 289 20.20 13.76 16.62
N GLN A 290 20.98 14.67 16.04
CA GLN A 290 20.63 15.35 14.79
C GLN A 290 20.65 14.40 13.58
N GLN A 291 21.63 13.49 13.51
CA GLN A 291 21.67 12.45 12.48
C GLN A 291 20.48 11.48 12.59
N ARG A 292 20.09 11.12 13.82
CA ARG A 292 18.90 10.28 14.04
C ARG A 292 17.63 10.98 13.59
N LEU A 293 17.46 12.26 13.95
CA LEU A 293 16.31 13.03 13.51
C LEU A 293 16.24 13.12 11.98
N ARG A 294 17.39 13.33 11.31
CA ARG A 294 17.50 13.28 9.84
C ARG A 294 17.08 11.92 9.28
N ALA A 295 17.58 10.82 9.83
CA ALA A 295 17.24 9.47 9.40
C ALA A 295 15.75 9.13 9.60
N LEU A 296 15.11 9.67 10.63
CA LEU A 296 13.68 9.45 10.87
C LEU A 296 12.76 10.23 9.93
N ARG A 297 13.29 11.16 9.12
CA ARG A 297 12.47 11.95 8.19
C ARG A 297 11.87 11.12 7.08
N ILE A 298 12.56 10.06 6.68
CA ILE A 298 12.10 9.07 5.69
C ILE A 298 11.24 7.96 6.30
N ALA A 299 11.02 8.00 7.62
CA ALA A 299 10.31 6.96 8.33
C ALA A 299 8.79 7.25 8.35
N ILE A 300 7.99 6.27 7.93
CA ILE A 300 6.53 6.41 7.87
C ILE A 300 5.91 5.59 9.00
N ALA A 301 5.17 6.25 9.90
CA ALA A 301 4.47 5.56 10.96
C ALA A 301 3.29 4.73 10.42
N ARG A 302 3.20 3.48 10.86
CA ARG A 302 2.09 2.57 10.58
C ARG A 302 1.65 1.84 11.84
N ASP A 303 0.35 1.61 11.90
CA ASP A 303 -0.28 0.81 12.93
C ASP A 303 -0.63 -0.57 12.35
N HIS A 304 -0.38 -1.61 13.12
CA HIS A 304 -0.72 -2.99 12.81
C HIS A 304 -1.56 -3.55 13.95
N VAL A 305 -2.67 -4.19 13.60
CA VAL A 305 -3.55 -4.80 14.61
C VAL A 305 -3.00 -6.16 15.06
N MET A 306 -3.36 -6.59 16.26
CA MET A 306 -2.98 -7.91 16.76
C MET A 306 -3.30 -9.04 15.75
N GLY A 307 -2.29 -9.88 15.48
CA GLY A 307 -2.36 -11.01 14.55
C GLY A 307 -1.94 -10.68 13.11
N GLU A 308 -1.78 -9.41 12.77
CA GLU A 308 -1.31 -8.98 11.45
C GLU A 308 0.17 -9.31 11.24
N ARG A 309 0.56 -9.64 10.01
CA ARG A 309 1.96 -9.80 9.63
C ARG A 309 2.53 -8.45 9.21
N LEU A 310 3.70 -8.08 9.74
CA LEU A 310 4.44 -6.93 9.25
C LEU A 310 5.10 -7.34 7.92
N PRO A 311 4.72 -6.74 6.79
CA PRO A 311 5.13 -7.22 5.47
C PRO A 311 6.59 -6.91 5.17
N ALA A 312 7.20 -7.71 4.29
CA ALA A 312 8.56 -7.47 3.77
C ALA A 312 8.62 -6.36 2.72
N TYR A 313 7.47 -6.05 2.12
CA TYR A 313 7.28 -4.98 1.15
C TYR A 313 6.23 -3.99 1.67
N HIS A 314 6.46 -2.71 1.48
CA HIS A 314 5.50 -1.64 1.76
C HIS A 314 5.59 -0.60 0.65
N LEU A 315 4.45 -0.24 0.06
CA LEU A 315 4.40 0.72 -1.05
C LEU A 315 5.28 0.31 -2.24
N GLY A 316 5.23 -0.98 -2.59
CA GLY A 316 5.95 -1.54 -3.74
C GLY A 316 7.46 -1.71 -3.55
N ASP A 317 8.01 -1.35 -2.38
CA ASP A 317 9.44 -1.45 -2.11
C ASP A 317 9.72 -2.30 -0.86
N ARG A 318 10.94 -2.85 -0.74
CA ARG A 318 11.39 -3.56 0.46
C ARG A 318 11.40 -2.60 1.64
N VAL A 319 11.03 -3.11 2.80
CA VAL A 319 10.90 -2.30 4.02
C VAL A 319 11.61 -2.94 5.20
N ALA A 320 12.25 -2.11 6.01
CA ALA A 320 12.64 -2.42 7.37
C ALA A 320 11.71 -1.70 8.35
N TRP A 321 11.44 -2.31 9.50
CA TRP A 321 10.50 -1.76 10.49
C TRP A 321 11.19 -1.47 11.81
N ILE A 322 11.03 -0.26 12.33
CA ILE A 322 11.39 0.07 13.71
C ILE A 322 10.13 -0.06 14.57
N VAL A 323 10.08 -1.03 15.48
CA VAL A 323 8.95 -1.16 16.41
C VAL A 323 9.02 -0.05 17.45
N VAL A 324 8.03 0.85 17.48
CA VAL A 324 7.96 1.96 18.45
C VAL A 324 7.09 1.59 19.65
N GLU A 325 6.03 0.82 19.42
CA GLU A 325 5.14 0.36 20.46
C GLU A 325 4.60 -1.04 20.16
N GLY A 326 4.33 -1.80 21.23
CA GLY A 326 3.80 -3.14 21.15
C GLY A 326 4.90 -4.21 21.05
N ARG A 327 4.46 -5.43 20.75
CA ARG A 327 5.33 -6.61 20.65
C ARG A 327 5.05 -7.37 19.39
N VAL A 328 6.08 -7.89 18.77
CA VAL A 328 5.98 -8.80 17.62
C VAL A 328 6.58 -10.16 17.96
N VAL A 329 6.14 -11.19 17.26
CA VAL A 329 6.77 -12.52 17.29
C VAL A 329 7.37 -12.78 15.93
N GLN A 330 8.65 -13.12 15.91
CA GLN A 330 9.36 -13.48 14.70
C GLN A 330 10.18 -14.72 14.97
N VAL A 331 9.96 -15.78 14.19
CA VAL A 331 10.76 -17.01 14.25
C VAL A 331 10.82 -17.57 15.69
N GLY A 332 9.67 -17.55 16.37
CA GLY A 332 9.52 -18.03 17.75
C GLY A 332 10.01 -17.08 18.86
N ALA A 333 10.76 -16.04 18.52
CA ALA A 333 11.21 -15.02 19.48
C ALA A 333 10.20 -13.88 19.61
N VAL A 334 9.97 -13.43 20.85
CA VAL A 334 9.19 -12.21 21.13
C VAL A 334 10.14 -11.03 21.10
N LEU A 335 9.86 -10.07 20.23
CA LEU A 335 10.66 -8.85 20.07
C LEU A 335 9.87 -7.66 20.60
N GLU A 336 10.55 -6.81 21.36
CA GLU A 336 9.99 -5.65 22.05
C GLU A 336 10.21 -4.36 21.24
N ALA A 337 9.60 -3.27 21.70
CA ALA A 337 9.83 -1.93 21.16
C ALA A 337 11.33 -1.56 21.17
N GLY A 338 11.76 -0.83 20.14
CA GLY A 338 13.17 -0.52 19.83
C GLY A 338 13.80 -1.50 18.82
N THR A 339 13.17 -2.64 18.55
CA THR A 339 13.74 -3.62 17.61
C THR A 339 13.63 -3.14 16.15
N LEU A 340 14.73 -3.27 15.40
CA LEU A 340 14.74 -3.15 13.94
C LEU A 340 14.46 -4.52 13.31
N LEU A 341 13.38 -4.62 12.53
CA LEU A 341 13.00 -5.80 11.76
C LEU A 341 13.46 -5.63 10.31
N TYR A 342 13.88 -6.74 9.71
CA TYR A 342 14.33 -6.82 8.32
C TYR A 342 15.46 -5.82 7.94
N PRO A 343 16.53 -5.66 8.75
CA PRO A 343 17.66 -4.78 8.41
C PRO A 343 18.27 -5.08 7.04
N GLU A 344 18.23 -6.34 6.60
CA GLU A 344 18.69 -6.78 5.28
C GLU A 344 18.01 -6.03 4.15
N SER A 345 16.72 -5.68 4.31
CA SER A 345 15.91 -5.02 3.29
C SER A 345 16.48 -3.69 2.81
N LEU A 346 17.23 -2.97 3.67
CA LEU A 346 17.79 -1.64 3.38
C LEU A 346 19.07 -1.69 2.54
N VAL A 347 19.66 -2.87 2.33
CA VAL A 347 20.88 -3.02 1.55
C VAL A 347 20.54 -3.43 0.11
N ALA A 348 21.32 -2.97 -0.85
CA ALA A 348 21.20 -3.39 -2.24
C ALA A 348 21.41 -4.91 -2.37
N ASP A 349 20.76 -5.51 -3.37
CA ASP A 349 20.90 -6.94 -3.75
C ASP A 349 20.48 -7.98 -2.68
N SER A 350 19.90 -7.56 -1.56
CA SER A 350 19.30 -8.47 -0.57
C SER A 350 17.95 -9.01 -1.05
N GLN A 351 17.70 -10.30 -0.84
CA GLN A 351 16.34 -10.84 -0.98
C GLN A 351 15.46 -10.44 0.20
N ALA A 352 14.19 -10.17 -0.09
CA ALA A 352 13.18 -9.94 0.94
C ALA A 352 13.01 -11.21 1.82
N PRO A 353 12.68 -11.04 3.11
CA PRO A 353 12.41 -12.17 4.00
C PRO A 353 11.24 -13.02 3.48
N ASP A 354 11.38 -14.33 3.59
CA ASP A 354 10.33 -15.27 3.21
C ASP A 354 9.09 -15.11 4.09
N ARG A 355 7.92 -15.44 3.55
CA ARG A 355 6.62 -15.24 4.21
C ARG A 355 6.52 -15.89 5.59
N GLU A 356 7.21 -17.00 5.82
CA GLU A 356 7.19 -17.73 7.09
C GLU A 356 8.14 -17.14 8.15
N SER A 357 9.07 -16.30 7.72
CA SER A 357 9.99 -15.54 8.56
C SER A 357 9.45 -14.15 8.95
N LEU A 358 8.30 -13.74 8.42
CA LEU A 358 7.70 -12.44 8.73
C LEU A 358 7.29 -12.36 10.22
N ALA A 359 7.51 -11.20 10.80
CA ALA A 359 7.07 -10.85 12.13
C ALA A 359 5.53 -10.74 12.18
N VAL A 360 4.94 -11.23 13.26
CA VAL A 360 3.49 -11.17 13.53
C VAL A 360 3.24 -10.29 14.74
N ALA A 361 2.35 -9.33 14.63
CA ALA A 361 1.93 -8.47 15.73
C ALA A 361 1.27 -9.30 16.85
N ARG A 362 1.84 -9.27 18.05
CA ARG A 362 1.30 -9.97 19.24
C ARG A 362 0.34 -9.11 20.05
N THR A 363 0.51 -7.79 19.94
CA THR A 363 -0.40 -6.76 20.41
C THR A 363 -0.74 -5.86 19.23
N ASP A 364 -1.55 -4.83 19.44
CA ASP A 364 -1.49 -3.69 18.52
C ASP A 364 -0.07 -3.12 18.55
N VAL A 365 0.47 -2.84 17.37
CA VAL A 365 1.86 -2.45 17.15
C VAL A 365 1.88 -1.15 16.36
N ARG A 366 2.66 -0.18 16.82
CA ARG A 366 3.02 0.99 16.04
C ARG A 366 4.48 0.86 15.64
N ALA A 367 4.75 0.94 14.35
CA ALA A 367 6.09 0.79 13.78
C ALA A 367 6.39 1.90 12.77
N LEU A 368 7.66 2.21 12.57
CA LEU A 368 8.12 3.10 11.51
C LEU A 368 8.66 2.26 10.36
N ALA A 369 8.07 2.42 9.18
CA ALA A 369 8.56 1.85 7.93
C ALA A 369 9.73 2.68 7.40
N LEU A 370 10.83 2.02 7.06
CA LEU A 370 11.95 2.56 6.29
C LEU A 370 12.02 1.80 4.96
N ARG A 371 11.64 2.46 3.86
CA ARG A 371 11.74 1.87 2.51
C ARG A 371 13.19 1.87 2.05
N ALA A 372 13.58 0.85 1.29
CA ALA A 372 14.94 0.66 0.81
C ALA A 372 15.37 1.78 -0.16
N ASP A 373 14.46 2.24 -1.01
CA ASP A 373 14.70 3.34 -1.94
C ASP A 373 14.82 4.67 -1.19
N ASP A 374 13.92 4.98 -0.25
CA ASP A 374 14.02 6.21 0.56
C ASP A 374 15.31 6.24 1.40
N PHE A 375 15.73 5.09 1.93
CA PHE A 375 17.00 4.94 2.65
C PHE A 375 18.21 5.15 1.75
N ARG A 376 18.15 4.66 0.51
CA ARG A 376 19.21 4.86 -0.48
C ARG A 376 19.32 6.33 -0.86
N GLU A 377 18.20 6.99 -1.15
CA GLU A 377 18.15 8.42 -1.49
C GLU A 377 18.73 9.27 -0.35
N LEU A 378 18.33 8.99 0.89
CA LEU A 378 18.93 9.61 2.08
C LEU A 378 20.46 9.43 2.14
N CYS A 379 20.95 8.23 1.83
CA CYS A 379 22.39 7.94 1.87
C CYS A 379 23.15 8.63 0.73
N GLU A 380 22.53 8.82 -0.43
CA GLU A 380 23.08 9.54 -1.57
C GLU A 380 23.18 11.05 -1.28
N ASP A 381 22.19 11.60 -0.59
CA ASP A 381 22.13 13.02 -0.22
C ASP A 381 23.03 13.39 0.98
N ASP A 382 23.23 12.48 1.93
CA ASP A 382 24.00 12.72 3.16
C ASP A 382 25.03 11.59 3.39
N SER A 383 26.22 11.74 2.79
CA SER A 383 27.28 10.74 2.84
C SER A 383 27.85 10.50 4.25
N GLU A 384 27.88 11.53 5.10
CA GLU A 384 28.31 11.41 6.49
C GLU A 384 27.32 10.56 7.30
N LEU A 385 26.01 10.78 7.09
CA LEU A 385 24.97 9.96 7.69
C LEU A 385 25.00 8.53 7.16
N ALA A 386 25.18 8.36 5.85
CA ALA A 386 25.23 7.07 5.18
C ALA A 386 26.29 6.15 5.79
N GLU A 387 27.52 6.66 5.97
CA GLU A 387 28.64 5.88 6.54
C GLU A 387 28.27 5.32 7.91
N VAL A 388 27.73 6.15 8.80
CA VAL A 388 27.38 5.75 10.17
C VAL A 388 26.21 4.76 10.19
N LEU A 389 25.19 4.94 9.35
CA LEU A 389 24.04 4.04 9.28
C LEU A 389 24.41 2.67 8.70
N LEU A 390 25.19 2.63 7.61
CA LEU A 390 25.64 1.40 7.00
C LEU A 390 26.58 0.59 7.93
N GLU A 391 27.48 1.26 8.65
CA GLU A 391 28.29 0.63 9.70
C GLU A 391 27.42 0.01 10.81
N SER A 392 26.30 0.68 11.16
CA SER A 392 25.37 0.21 12.19
C SER A 392 24.53 -0.97 11.72
N LEU A 393 24.21 -1.06 10.42
CA LEU A 393 23.43 -2.15 9.82
C LEU A 393 24.21 -3.47 9.69
N ALA A 394 25.49 -3.41 9.34
CA ALA A 394 26.32 -4.59 9.09
C ALA A 394 26.26 -5.68 10.20
N PRO A 395 26.43 -5.36 11.50
CA PRO A 395 26.32 -6.37 12.55
C PRO A 395 24.89 -6.90 12.72
N LEU A 396 23.87 -6.07 12.52
CA LEU A 396 22.46 -6.47 12.66
C LEU A 396 22.05 -7.49 11.60
N ILE A 397 22.49 -7.28 10.36
CA ILE A 397 22.25 -8.22 9.25
C ILE A 397 22.92 -9.55 9.53
N LYS A 398 24.17 -9.53 10.04
CA LYS A 398 24.91 -10.74 10.38
C LYS A 398 24.21 -11.54 11.49
N GLU A 399 23.86 -10.89 12.60
CA GLU A 399 23.16 -11.54 13.71
C GLU A 399 21.84 -12.17 13.25
N ARG A 400 21.11 -11.45 12.39
CA ARG A 400 19.85 -11.94 11.85
C ARG A 400 20.00 -13.14 10.93
N ALA A 401 21.01 -13.15 10.06
CA ALA A 401 21.30 -14.30 9.21
C ALA A 401 21.56 -15.56 10.05
N GLU A 402 22.27 -15.43 11.18
CA GLU A 402 22.53 -16.53 12.11
C GLU A 402 21.26 -17.03 12.83
N VAL A 403 20.32 -16.14 13.16
CA VAL A 403 19.03 -16.52 13.76
C VAL A 403 18.15 -17.26 12.75
N LEU A 404 18.04 -16.75 11.52
CA LEU A 404 17.24 -17.38 10.46
C LEU A 404 17.80 -18.74 10.06
N PHE A 405 19.12 -18.87 9.98
CA PHE A 405 19.79 -20.13 9.68
C PHE A 405 19.48 -21.20 10.73
N ARG A 406 19.62 -20.87 12.03
CA ARG A 406 19.29 -21.79 13.14
C ARG A 406 17.84 -22.25 13.09
N ALA A 407 16.92 -21.33 12.90
CA ALA A 407 15.50 -21.68 12.86
C ALA A 407 15.10 -22.56 11.66
N ARG A 408 15.75 -22.39 10.51
CA ARG A 408 15.56 -23.28 9.35
C ARG A 408 16.10 -24.67 9.63
N SER A 409 17.26 -24.79 10.30
CA SER A 409 17.81 -26.07 10.74
C SER A 409 16.86 -26.78 11.70
N ASP A 410 16.39 -26.08 12.74
CA ASP A 410 15.48 -26.66 13.74
C ASP A 410 14.17 -27.15 13.09
N ARG A 411 13.61 -26.42 12.12
CA ARG A 411 12.42 -26.87 11.37
C ARG A 411 12.70 -28.11 10.52
N ALA A 412 13.84 -28.16 9.84
CA ALA A 412 14.21 -29.32 9.03
C ALA A 412 14.37 -30.58 9.90
N ASP A 413 14.98 -30.45 11.08
CA ASP A 413 15.13 -31.54 12.04
C ASP A 413 13.76 -31.98 12.59
N THR A 414 12.88 -31.03 12.95
CA THR A 414 11.54 -31.35 13.47
C THR A 414 10.65 -32.04 12.41
N GLN A 415 10.78 -31.62 11.14
CA GLN A 415 10.04 -32.23 10.03
C GLN A 415 10.59 -33.62 9.69
N HIS A 416 11.91 -33.81 9.77
CA HIS A 416 12.53 -35.13 9.63
C HIS A 416 12.12 -36.08 10.76
N ASP A 417 12.02 -35.59 11.99
CA ASP A 417 11.55 -36.37 13.14
C ASP A 417 10.06 -36.74 13.00
N ALA A 418 9.21 -35.83 12.51
CA ALA A 418 7.80 -36.09 12.25
C ALA A 418 7.59 -37.13 11.13
N GLU A 419 8.31 -37.00 10.02
CA GLU A 419 8.28 -37.97 8.91
C GLU A 419 8.82 -39.34 9.35
N THR A 420 9.83 -39.37 10.22
CA THR A 420 10.37 -40.60 10.80
C THR A 420 9.38 -41.23 11.78
N GLN A 421 8.68 -40.45 12.59
CA GLN A 421 7.63 -40.95 13.48
C GLN A 421 6.41 -41.48 12.72
N ASP A 422 6.00 -40.81 11.65
CA ASP A 422 4.93 -41.29 10.76
C ASP A 422 5.34 -42.57 10.03
N ALA A 423 6.59 -42.68 9.57
CA ALA A 423 7.13 -43.90 8.98
C ALA A 423 7.23 -45.07 9.99
N ILE A 424 7.61 -44.79 11.24
CA ILE A 424 7.63 -45.78 12.32
C ILE A 424 6.20 -46.22 12.69
N ALA A 425 5.24 -45.29 12.75
CA ALA A 425 3.84 -45.58 13.02
C ALA A 425 3.20 -46.43 11.91
N ALA A 426 3.49 -46.13 10.64
CA ALA A 426 3.05 -46.92 9.48
C ALA A 426 3.68 -48.33 9.45
N ALA A 427 4.90 -48.48 9.96
CA ALA A 427 5.56 -49.80 10.08
C ALA A 427 5.03 -50.66 11.24
N HIS A 428 4.30 -50.07 12.21
CA HIS A 428 3.78 -50.77 13.39
C HIS A 428 2.30 -51.21 13.26
N THR A 429 1.62 -50.87 12.17
CA THR A 429 0.33 -51.48 11.80
C THR A 429 0.56 -52.82 11.09
N LYS A 430 0.53 -53.94 11.84
CA LYS A 430 0.42 -55.28 11.25
C LYS A 430 -0.97 -55.48 10.63
N PRO A 431 -1.11 -56.14 9.47
CA PRO A 431 -2.40 -56.56 8.96
C PRO A 431 -2.90 -57.79 9.73
N ASP A 432 -4.15 -57.76 10.19
CA ASP A 432 -4.84 -58.89 10.82
C ASP A 432 -4.94 -60.09 9.86
N GLU A 433 -4.62 -61.27 10.38
CA GLU A 433 -4.74 -62.57 9.69
C GLU A 433 -6.23 -62.92 9.48
N ALA A 434 -6.63 -63.08 8.22
CA ALA A 434 -7.89 -63.73 7.84
C ALA A 434 -7.67 -65.23 7.58
N PRO A 435 -8.65 -66.11 7.89
CA PRO A 435 -8.45 -67.56 7.88
C PRO A 435 -8.41 -68.15 6.47
N ILE A 436 -7.62 -69.22 6.38
CA ILE A 436 -7.35 -70.06 5.19
C ILE A 436 -8.60 -70.86 4.82
N ASP A 437 -9.01 -70.81 3.55
CA ASP A 437 -9.82 -71.86 2.92
C ASP A 437 -9.22 -72.29 1.57
N ALA A 438 -9.35 -73.59 1.27
CA ALA A 438 -8.51 -74.39 0.37
C ALA A 438 -9.03 -74.40 -1.10
N PRO A 439 -8.28 -74.98 -2.08
CA PRO A 439 -8.19 -74.48 -3.45
C PRO A 439 -9.09 -75.17 -4.48
N GLN A 440 -9.43 -74.48 -5.57
CA GLN A 440 -9.83 -75.13 -6.84
C GLN A 440 -9.05 -74.60 -8.05
N GLN A 441 -8.74 -75.55 -8.94
CA GLN A 441 -7.74 -75.59 -10.01
C GLN A 441 -8.09 -74.81 -11.31
N PRO A 442 -7.13 -74.63 -12.24
CA PRO A 442 -7.11 -73.53 -13.21
C PRO A 442 -7.54 -73.93 -14.64
N PRO A 443 -7.70 -72.95 -15.56
CA PRO A 443 -7.40 -73.19 -16.96
C PRO A 443 -6.34 -72.23 -17.53
N ARG A 444 -5.38 -72.80 -18.27
CA ARG A 444 -4.40 -72.12 -19.14
C ARG A 444 -5.04 -71.75 -20.50
N PRO A 445 -4.27 -71.26 -21.49
CA PRO A 445 -3.89 -69.87 -21.75
C PRO A 445 -4.54 -69.34 -23.05
N ARG A 446 -4.59 -68.02 -23.29
CA ARG A 446 -4.97 -67.48 -24.61
C ARG A 446 -3.78 -66.87 -25.36
N ARG A 447 -3.61 -67.36 -26.59
CA ARG A 447 -2.63 -66.99 -27.62
C ARG A 447 -2.90 -65.58 -28.18
N ALA A 448 -1.82 -64.95 -28.60
CA ALA A 448 -1.76 -63.69 -29.33
C ALA A 448 -1.92 -63.86 -30.85
N GLN A 449 -2.45 -62.83 -31.52
CA GLN A 449 -1.82 -62.01 -32.60
C GLN A 449 -2.86 -61.36 -33.54
N SER A 450 -2.54 -60.11 -33.92
CA SER A 450 -3.17 -59.09 -34.80
C SER A 450 -3.44 -59.56 -36.26
N PRO A 451 -3.87 -58.75 -37.29
CA PRO A 451 -3.96 -57.27 -37.40
C PRO A 451 -5.09 -56.63 -38.30
N VAL A 452 -5.07 -55.29 -38.46
CA VAL A 452 -5.39 -54.43 -39.65
C VAL A 452 -6.85 -54.20 -40.17
N SER A 453 -7.21 -52.89 -40.22
CA SER A 453 -7.93 -51.99 -41.18
C SER A 453 -8.79 -52.56 -42.35
N VAL A 454 -9.84 -51.97 -42.96
CA VAL A 454 -10.31 -50.60 -43.37
C VAL A 454 -11.86 -50.72 -43.70
N GLU A 455 -12.76 -49.74 -43.52
CA GLU A 455 -13.39 -48.80 -44.52
C GLU A 455 -14.59 -48.05 -43.85
N LEU A 456 -14.65 -46.71 -43.92
CA LEU A 456 -15.58 -45.79 -44.68
C LEU A 456 -17.08 -45.92 -44.29
N ASP A 457 -17.88 -44.88 -44.04
CA ASP A 457 -18.15 -43.68 -44.85
C ASP A 457 -18.97 -42.59 -44.08
N GLU A 458 -19.04 -41.40 -44.68
CA GLU A 458 -19.45 -40.03 -44.31
C GLU A 458 -20.89 -39.73 -43.77
N ARG A 459 -21.08 -38.43 -43.37
CA ARG A 459 -22.26 -37.50 -43.45
C ARG A 459 -22.50 -36.72 -42.12
N PHE A 460 -22.75 -35.41 -42.02
CA PHE A 460 -22.92 -34.27 -42.95
C PHE A 460 -22.82 -32.94 -42.15
N ASP A 461 -22.41 -31.86 -42.82
CA ASP A 461 -22.25 -30.46 -42.36
C ASP A 461 -23.44 -29.53 -42.72
N ALA A 462 -23.50 -28.39 -42.02
CA ALA A 462 -23.87 -27.01 -42.46
C ALA A 462 -25.29 -26.59 -43.00
N VAL A 463 -25.80 -25.50 -42.37
CA VAL A 463 -26.38 -24.23 -42.87
C VAL A 463 -27.04 -24.16 -44.27
N THR A 464 -28.27 -23.62 -44.37
CA THR A 464 -28.68 -22.52 -45.29
C THR A 464 -30.16 -22.10 -45.13
N ALA A 465 -30.42 -20.83 -45.49
CA ALA A 465 -31.70 -20.12 -45.47
C ALA A 465 -32.49 -20.22 -46.80
N THR A 466 -33.79 -19.80 -46.77
CA THR A 466 -34.65 -19.10 -47.80
C THR A 466 -36.14 -19.60 -47.75
N PRO A 467 -37.14 -19.04 -48.51
CA PRO A 467 -37.95 -17.83 -48.21
C PRO A 467 -39.53 -17.98 -48.35
N VAL A 468 -40.31 -17.00 -47.79
CA VAL A 468 -41.59 -16.28 -48.22
C VAL A 468 -42.75 -17.11 -48.90
N PRO A 469 -44.10 -16.94 -48.65
CA PRO A 469 -44.91 -15.68 -48.75
C PRO A 469 -46.19 -15.51 -47.86
N GLY A 470 -46.76 -14.30 -47.87
CA GLY A 470 -48.11 -13.98 -47.34
C GLY A 470 -48.30 -12.51 -47.03
#